data_AF-A0A7X9L7E1-F1
#
_entry.id   AF-A0A7X9L7E1-F1
#
_cell.length_a   1.000
_cell.length_b   1.000
_cell.length_c   1.000
_cell.angle_alpha   90.00
_cell.angle_beta   90.00
_cell.angle_gamma   90.00
#
_symmetry.space_group_name_H-M   'P 1'
#
loop_
_entity.id
_entity.type
_entity.pdbx_description
1 polymer ?
#
loop_
_entity_poly.entity_id
_entity_poly.type
_entity_poly.pdbx_seq_one_letter_code
_entity_poly.pdbx_strand_id
1 'polypeptide(L)'
;FAIAAVLWLLARRWLPLSVFGGYLALSGAARLLVEIVRVNDRVLLGLTEAQLFGVLSIIAGVMLIAVDRRQRTPEPAAAHPVEPARV
;
A
#
# COMPACT_ATOMS: atom_id res chain seq x y z
N PHE A 1 0.77 3.61 18.64
CA PHE A 1 -0.52 2.87 18.70
C PHE A 1 -1.48 3.18 17.55
N ALA A 2 -1.59 4.42 17.06
CA ALA A 2 -2.52 4.76 15.96
C ALA A 2 -2.38 3.89 14.70
N ILE A 3 -1.15 3.69 14.20
CA ILE A 3 -0.89 2.83 13.03
C ILE A 3 -1.42 1.41 13.26
N ALA A 4 -1.11 0.82 14.42
CA ALA A 4 -1.58 -0.52 14.76
C ALA A 4 -3.12 -0.61 14.80
N ALA A 5 -3.80 0.39 15.38
CA ALA A 5 -5.25 0.43 15.40
C ALA A 5 -5.86 0.52 13.99
N VAL A 6 -5.30 1.37 13.13
CA VAL A 6 -5.74 1.51 11.74
C VAL A 6 -5.54 0.19 10.99
N LEU A 7 -4.35 -0.42 11.12
CA LEU A 7 -4.04 -1.70 10.47
C LEU A 7 -4.92 -2.84 10.99
N TRP A 8 -5.25 -2.86 12.28
CA TRP A 8 -6.16 -3.83 12.85
C TRP A 8 -7.55 -3.78 12.21
N LEU A 9 -8.05 -2.57 11.96
CA LEU A 9 -9.33 -2.37 11.27
C LEU A 9 -9.25 -2.78 9.79
N LEU A 10 -8.12 -2.50 9.12
CA LEU A 10 -7.89 -2.85 7.72
C LEU A 10 -7.71 -4.35 7.52
N ALA A 11 -7.05 -5.03 8.46
CA ALA A 11 -6.78 -6.47 8.41
C ALA A 11 -8.04 -7.33 8.41
N ARG A 12 -9.18 -6.79 8.88
CA ARG A 12 -10.48 -7.50 8.80
C ARG A 12 -11.01 -7.68 7.38
N ARG A 13 -10.54 -6.88 6.42
CA ARG A 13 -11.09 -6.81 5.05
C ARG A 13 -10.03 -6.92 3.96
N TRP A 14 -8.75 -6.73 4.30
CA TRP A 14 -7.65 -6.70 3.35
C TRP A 14 -6.80 -7.97 3.45
N LEU A 15 -6.17 -8.33 2.33
CA LEU A 15 -5.24 -9.46 2.31
C LEU A 15 -3.94 -9.06 3.03
N PRO A 16 -3.15 -10.03 3.52
CA PRO A 16 -1.90 -9.75 4.24
C PRO A 16 -0.96 -8.80 3.49
N LEU A 17 -0.84 -8.95 2.16
CA LEU A 17 0.01 -8.08 1.34
C LEU A 17 -0.48 -6.62 1.32
N SER A 18 -1.80 -6.41 1.20
CA SER A 18 -2.41 -5.07 1.30
C SER A 18 -2.26 -4.46 2.69
N VAL A 19 -2.33 -5.28 3.76
CA VAL A 19 -2.11 -4.81 5.14
C VAL A 19 -0.66 -4.37 5.32
N PHE A 20 0.30 -5.13 4.80
CA PHE A 20 1.72 -4.75 4.81
C PHE A 20 1.98 -3.49 3.98
N GLY A 21 1.35 -3.36 2.80
CA GLY A 21 1.39 -2.13 2.02
C GLY A 21 0.82 -0.93 2.79
N GLY A 22 -0.27 -1.13 3.53
CA GLY A 22 -0.84 -0.11 4.42
C GLY A 22 0.13 0.28 5.55
N TYR A 23 0.85 -0.69 6.11
CA TYR A 23 1.87 -0.43 7.13
C TYR A 23 3.01 0.45 6.59
N LEU A 24 3.53 0.13 5.40
CA LEU A 24 4.57 0.93 4.76
C LEU A 24 4.11 2.36 4.47
N ALA A 25 2.88 2.52 3.97
CA ALA A 25 2.32 3.84 3.68
C ALA A 25 2.12 4.70 4.93
N LEU A 26 1.51 4.13 5.98
CA LEU A 26 1.28 4.84 7.24
C LEU A 26 2.58 5.17 7.96
N SER A 27 3.56 4.27 7.94
CA SER A 27 4.86 4.48 8.58
C SER A 27 5.68 5.54 7.84
N GLY A 28 5.62 5.55 6.51
CA GLY A 28 6.25 6.60 5.70
C GLY A 28 5.61 7.96 5.96
N ALA A 29 4.27 8.03 6.01
CA ALA A 29 3.55 9.27 6.33
C ALA A 29 3.89 9.78 7.74
N ALA A 30 3.96 8.90 8.74
CA ALA A 30 4.37 9.27 10.08
C ALA A 30 5.79 9.87 10.13
N ARG A 31 6.74 9.31 9.36
CA ARG A 31 8.09 9.89 9.23
C ARG A 31 8.06 11.30 8.66
N LEU A 32 7.27 11.53 7.60
CA LEU A 32 7.12 12.86 7.01
C LEU A 32 6.53 13.85 8.02
N LEU A 33 5.48 13.46 8.73
CA LEU A 33 4.81 14.29 9.73
C LEU A 33 5.72 14.66 10.90
N VAL A 34 6.47 13.68 11.43
CA VAL A 34 7.44 13.92 12.51
C VAL A 34 8.55 14.84 12.04
N GLU A 35 8.97 14.71 10.79
CA GLU A 35 10.06 15.53 10.26
C GLU A 35 9.66 16.99 10.05
N ILE A 36 8.40 17.28 9.73
CA ILE A 36 7.89 18.67 9.68
C ILE A 36 8.09 19.38 11.03
N VAL A 37 8.00 18.64 12.13
CA VAL A 37 8.19 19.16 13.49
C VAL A 37 9.67 19.19 13.90
N ARG A 38 10.54 18.42 13.25
CA ARG A 38 11.96 18.36 13.57
C ARG A 38 12.73 19.53 12.94
N VAL A 39 13.63 20.12 13.74
CA VAL A 39 14.65 21.08 13.30
C VAL A 39 15.93 20.29 12.99
N ASN A 40 15.94 19.52 11.92
CA ASN A 40 17.10 18.71 11.52
C ASN A 40 17.79 19.33 10.29
N ASP A 41 19.10 19.10 10.14
CA ASP A 41 19.86 19.50 8.95
C ASP A 41 19.47 18.69 7.71
N ARG A 42 19.44 19.34 6.55
CA ARG A 42 19.03 18.78 5.25
C ARG A 42 20.17 17.94 4.65
N VAL A 43 19.86 16.77 4.10
CA VAL A 43 20.88 15.78 3.71
C VAL A 43 21.04 15.65 2.19
N LEU A 44 19.96 15.37 1.44
CA LEU A 44 20.02 15.15 -0.01
C LEU A 44 18.90 15.90 -0.73
N LEU A 45 19.21 16.63 -1.80
CA LEU A 45 18.23 17.46 -2.55
C LEU A 45 17.48 18.51 -1.71
N GLY A 46 18.03 18.90 -0.56
CA GLY A 46 17.34 19.78 0.40
C GLY A 46 16.26 19.08 1.26
N LEU A 47 16.11 17.76 1.11
CA LEU A 47 15.29 16.88 1.93
C LEU A 47 16.13 16.19 3.01
N THR A 48 15.50 15.81 4.11
CA THR A 48 16.17 15.01 5.15
C THR A 48 16.08 13.52 4.83
N GLU A 49 16.94 12.69 5.43
CA GLU A 49 16.89 11.22 5.23
C GLU A 49 15.51 10.65 5.55
N ALA A 50 14.89 11.15 6.62
CA ALA A 50 13.55 10.74 7.03
C ALA A 50 12.49 11.04 5.94
N GLN A 51 12.63 12.16 5.22
CA GLN A 51 11.75 12.51 4.11
C GLN A 51 11.92 11.57 2.92
N LEU A 52 13.17 11.28 2.54
CA LEU A 52 13.46 10.38 1.42
C LEU A 52 12.91 8.97 1.69
N PHE A 53 13.24 8.38 2.85
CA PHE A 53 12.72 7.06 3.22
C PHE A 53 11.20 7.07 3.45
N GLY A 54 10.65 8.18 3.93
CA GLY A 54 9.20 8.36 4.09
C GLY A 54 8.46 8.27 2.75
N VAL A 55 8.91 9.03 1.74
CA VAL A 55 8.32 9.03 0.39
C VAL A 55 8.47 7.66 -0.27
N LEU A 56 9.66 7.07 -0.23
CA LEU A 56 9.89 5.73 -0.81
C LEU A 56 8.99 4.66 -0.18
N SER A 57 8.84 4.69 1.15
CA SER A 57 7.95 3.77 1.87
C SER A 57 6.48 3.96 1.48
N ILE A 58 6.02 5.20 1.29
CA ILE A 58 4.65 5.48 0.83
C ILE A 58 4.42 4.92 -0.56
N ILE A 59 5.32 5.19 -1.51
CA ILE A 59 5.21 4.71 -2.89
C ILE A 59 5.17 3.18 -2.92
N ALA A 60 6.10 2.52 -2.22
CA ALA A 60 6.14 1.06 -2.13
C ALA A 60 4.85 0.49 -1.55
N GLY A 61 4.35 1.07 -0.44
CA GLY A 61 3.11 0.63 0.20
C GLY A 61 1.88 0.73 -0.70
N VAL A 62 1.74 1.86 -1.42
CA VAL A 62 0.63 2.08 -2.37
C VAL A 62 0.71 1.10 -3.54
N MET A 63 1.91 0.85 -4.06
CA MET A 63 2.12 -0.11 -5.16
C MET A 63 1.72 -1.53 -4.76
N LEU A 64 2.09 -1.98 -3.56
CA LEU A 64 1.69 -3.31 -3.07
C LEU A 64 0.16 -3.45 -2.97
N ILE A 65 -0.53 -2.42 -2.46
CA ILE A 65 -2.00 -2.42 -2.39
C ILE A 65 -2.61 -2.45 -3.81
N ALA A 66 -2.04 -1.69 -4.75
CA ALA A 66 -2.53 -1.65 -6.13
C ALA A 66 -2.36 -3.01 -6.85
N VAL A 67 -1.23 -3.67 -6.67
CA VAL A 67 -0.96 -5.00 -7.22
C VAL A 67 -1.91 -6.04 -6.65
N ASP A 68 -2.11 -6.05 -5.32
CA ASP A 68 -3.06 -6.96 -4.65
C ASP A 68 -4.49 -6.78 -5.19
N ARG A 69 -4.92 -5.54 -5.45
CA ARG A 69 -6.25 -5.26 -6.01
C ARG A 69 -6.41 -5.71 -7.45
N ARG A 70 -5.37 -5.62 -8.28
CA ARG A 70 -5.40 -6.08 -9.67
C ARG A 70 -5.61 -7.59 -9.75
N GLN A 71 -4.94 -8.35 -8.87
CA GLN A 71 -5.09 -9.81 -8.80
C GLN A 71 -6.48 -10.25 -8.31
N ARG A 72 -7.24 -9.37 -7.64
CA ARG A 72 -8.63 -9.63 -7.23
C ARG A 72 -9.67 -9.40 -8.31
N THR A 73 -9.30 -8.86 -9.48
CA THR A 73 -10.24 -8.73 -10.60
C THR A 73 -10.10 -10.01 -11.44
N PRO A 74 -10.90 -11.07 -11.19
CA PRO A 74 -10.88 -12.25 -12.04
C PRO A 74 -11.26 -11.84 -13.46
N GLU A 75 -10.53 -12.41 -14.40
CA GLU A 75 -10.79 -12.40 -15.84
C GLU A 75 -12.31 -12.56 -16.08
N PRO A 76 -12.97 -11.62 -16.80
CA PRO A 76 -14.41 -11.66 -17.00
C PRO A 76 -14.76 -12.85 -17.89
N ALA A 77 -14.97 -14.02 -17.28
CA ALA A 77 -15.35 -15.27 -17.92
C ALA A 77 -14.34 -15.68 -19.03
N ALA A 78 -13.73 -16.84 -18.98
CA ALA A 78 -14.48 -18.05 -19.32
C ALA A 78 -15.64 -17.75 -20.30
N ALA A 79 -15.34 -17.10 -21.44
CA ALA A 79 -16.05 -17.30 -22.69
C ALA A 79 -15.89 -18.79 -23.05
N HIS A 80 -16.49 -19.66 -22.23
CA HIS A 80 -16.83 -21.01 -22.66
C HIS A 80 -17.91 -20.79 -23.71
N PRO A 81 -17.65 -21.11 -24.99
CA PRO A 81 -18.74 -21.34 -25.90
C PRO A 81 -19.53 -22.49 -25.25
N VAL A 82 -20.76 -22.22 -24.84
CA VAL A 82 -21.69 -23.28 -24.48
C VAL A 82 -21.85 -24.11 -25.75
N GLU A 83 -21.17 -25.25 -25.82
CA GLU A 83 -21.33 -26.19 -26.93
C GLU A 83 -22.77 -26.72 -26.84
N PRO A 84 -23.66 -26.41 -27.80
CA PRO A 84 -25.03 -26.86 -27.72
C PRO A 84 -25.04 -28.37 -27.83
N ALA A 85 -25.61 -29.02 -26.80
CA ALA A 85 -25.85 -30.44 -26.75
C ALA A 85 -26.45 -30.92 -28.07
N ARG A 86 -25.68 -31.71 -28.82
CA ARG A 86 -26.20 -32.39 -30.00
C ARG A 86 -27.08 -33.54 -29.53
N VAL A 87 -28.36 -33.42 -29.87
CA VAL A 87 -29.39 -34.47 -29.74
C VAL A 87 -29.30 -35.38 -30.96
#